data_AF-A0A537MDL1-F1
#
_entry.id   AF-A0A537MDL1-F1
#
_cell.length_a   1.000
_cell.length_b   1.000
_cell.length_c   1.000
_cell.angle_alpha   90.00
_cell.angle_beta   90.00
_cell.angle_gamma   90.00
#
_symmetry.space_group_name_H-M   'P 1'
#
loop_
_entity.id
_entity.type
_entity.pdbx_description
1 polymer ?
#
loop_
_entity_poly.entity_id
_entity_poly.type
_entity_poly.pdbx_seq_one_letter_code
_entity_poly.pdbx_strand_id
1 'polypeptide(L)' 'MSRRIDIEALCAEKGLRITEQRRIIARVLGEAEDHPDVEALHARASSI' A
#
# COMPACT_ATOMS: atom_id res chain seq x y z
N MET A 1 10.88 7.64 13.23
CA MET A 1 9.55 8.29 13.10
C MET A 1 8.89 7.77 11.84
N SER A 2 8.09 6.71 11.94
CA SER A 2 7.34 6.22 10.78
C SER A 2 6.15 7.14 10.59
N ARG A 3 6.27 8.08 9.64
CA ARG A 3 5.15 8.93 9.24
C ARG A 3 4.24 8.02 8.42
N ARG A 4 3.00 7.80 8.88
CA ARG A 4 2.00 7.11 8.05
C ARG A 4 1.77 7.96 6.81
N ILE A 5 2.12 7.41 5.65
CA ILE A 5 1.93 8.06 4.36
C ILE A 5 0.62 7.52 3.79
N ASP A 6 -0.28 8.43 3.43
CA ASP A 6 -1.46 8.07 2.65
C ASP A 6 -1.06 7.90 1.18
N ILE A 7 -0.66 6.68 0.83
CA ILE A 7 -0.18 6.34 -0.52
C ILE A 7 -1.30 6.49 -1.56
N GLU A 8 -2.55 6.20 -1.20
CA GLU A 8 -3.69 6.35 -2.12
C GLU A 8 -3.91 7.81 -2.49
N ALA A 9 -3.91 8.72 -1.49
CA ALA A 9 -4.00 10.15 -1.73
C ALA A 9 -2.86 10.67 -2.62
N LEU A 10 -1.61 10.29 -2.32
CA LEU A 10 -0.45 10.70 -3.14
C LEU A 10 -0.53 10.20 -4.58
N CYS A 11 -1.01 8.98 -4.80
CA CYS A 11 -1.21 8.45 -6.13
C CYS A 11 -2.32 9.20 -6.88
N ALA A 12 -3.42 9.51 -6.20
CA ALA A 12 -4.53 10.27 -6.77
C ALA A 12 -4.11 11.70 -7.17
N GLU A 13 -3.37 12.41 -6.32
CA GLU A 13 -2.80 13.73 -6.61
C GLU A 13 -1.89 13.73 -7.83
N LYS A 14 -1.20 12.61 -8.07
CA LYS A 14 -0.33 12.41 -9.24
C LYS A 14 -1.07 11.92 -10.48
N GLY A 15 -2.41 11.82 -10.44
CA GLY A 15 -3.22 11.33 -11.56
C GLY A 15 -3.01 9.84 -11.85
N LEU A 16 -2.47 9.07 -10.91
CA LEU A 16 -2.29 7.63 -11.09
C LEU A 16 -3.62 6.92 -10.89
N ARG A 17 -3.95 6.00 -11.81
CA ARG A 17 -5.14 5.16 -11.67
C ARG A 17 -5.01 4.25 -10.44
N ILE A 18 -5.93 4.40 -9.49
CA ILE A 18 -6.08 3.48 -8.35
C ILE A 18 -7.13 2.44 -8.69
N THR A 19 -6.68 1.20 -8.90
CA THR A 19 -7.55 0.03 -8.96
C THR A 19 -7.77 -0.53 -7.56
N GLU A 20 -8.74 -1.42 -7.39
CA GLU A 20 -9.01 -2.06 -6.10
C GLU A 20 -7.78 -2.81 -5.55
N GLN A 21 -7.07 -3.57 -6.40
CA GLN A 21 -5.80 -4.20 -6.01
C GLN A 21 -4.75 -3.18 -5.54
N ARG A 22 -4.62 -2.03 -6.22
CA ARG A 22 -3.67 -0.98 -5.83
C ARG A 22 -4.05 -0.34 -4.49
N ARG A 23 -5.34 -0.20 -4.19
CA ARG A 23 -5.82 0.27 -2.89
C ARG A 23 -5.43 -0.69 -1.77
N ILE A 24 -5.61 -1.99 -1.99
CA ILE A 24 -5.23 -3.03 -1.01
C ILE A 24 -3.72 -2.97 -0.75
N ILE A 25 -2.90 -2.94 -1.81
CA ILE A 25 -1.44 -2.85 -1.68
C ILE A 25 -1.01 -1.57 -0.97
N ALA A 26 -1.58 -0.41 -1.32
CA ALA A 26 -1.29 0.87 -0.68
C ALA A 26 -1.62 0.86 0.82
N ARG A 27 -2.74 0.24 1.20
CA ARG A 27 -3.13 0.06 2.60
C ARG A 27 -2.12 -0.82 3.35
N VAL A 28 -1.78 -1.99 2.81
CA VAL A 28 -0.80 -2.90 3.45
C VAL A 28 0.54 -2.21 3.65
N LEU A 29 1.03 -1.45 2.66
CA LEU A 29 2.29 -0.71 2.76
C LEU A 29 2.21 0.48 3.73
N GLY A 30 1.07 1.17 3.82
CA GLY A 30 0.87 2.28 4.74
C GLY A 30 0.71 1.85 6.21
N GLU A 31 0.23 0.63 6.44
CA GLU A 31 0.07 0.02 7.77
C GLU A 31 1.30 -0.78 8.22
N ALA A 32 2.19 -1.16 7.31
CA ALA A 32 3.41 -1.90 7.64
C ALA A 32 4.37 -1.07 8.51
N GLU A 33 4.70 -1.60 9.68
CA GLU A 33 5.76 -1.06 10.54
C GLU A 33 7.15 -1.61 10.16
N ASP A 34 7.18 -2.67 9.36
CA ASP A 34 8.36 -3.35 8.83
C ASP A 34 8.56 -3.07 7.33
N HIS A 35 9.61 -3.65 6.75
CA HIS A 35 9.90 -3.55 5.32
C HIS A 35 9.65 -4.91 4.65
N PRO A 36 8.39 -5.23 4.28
CA PRO A 36 8.09 -6.49 3.63
C PRO A 36 8.73 -6.56 2.24
N ASP A 37 9.24 -7.74 1.90
CA ASP A 37 9.59 -8.06 0.52
C ASP A 37 8.33 -8.29 -0.34
N VAL A 38 8.54 -8.61 -1.61
CA VAL A 38 7.46 -8.80 -2.58
C VAL A 38 6.56 -9.97 -2.21
N GLU A 39 7.10 -11.08 -1.73
CA GLU A 39 6.32 -12.27 -1.40
C GLU A 39 5.48 -12.04 -0.14
N ALA A 40 6.06 -11.42 0.89
CA ALA A 40 5.37 -11.04 2.10
C ALA A 40 4.25 -10.02 1.81
N LEU A 41 4.50 -9.02 0.95
CA LEU A 41 3.49 -8.06 0.53
C LEU A 41 2.33 -8.74 -0.19
N HIS A 42 2.64 -9.64 -1.13
CA HIS A 42 1.62 -10.41 -1.85
C HIS A 42 0.79 -11.26 -0.88
N ALA A 43 1.43 -12.02 0.02
CA ALA A 43 0.73 -12.85 1.00
C ALA A 43 -0.20 -12.02 1.90
N ARG A 44 0.26 -10.86 2.39
CA ARG A 44 -0.55 -9.93 3.20
C ARG A 44 -1.71 -9.34 2.41
N ALA A 45 -1.50 -8.94 1.16
CA ALA A 45 -2.55 -8.38 0.32
C ALA A 45 -3.59 -9.42 -0.10
N SER A 46 -3.18 -10.68 -0.33
CA SER A 46 -4.09 -11.78 -0.69
C SER A 46 -4.95 -12.28 0.47
N SER A 47 -4.58 -11.97 1.71
CA SER A 47 -5.37 -12.34 2.89
C SER A 47 -6.46 -11.31 3.25
N ILE A 48 -6.64 -10.28 2.43
CA ILE A 48 -7.64 -9.20 2.58
C ILE A 48 -8.76 -9.43 1.57
#